data_AF-A0A543AVF8-F1
#
_entry.id   AF-A0A543AVF8-F1
#
_cell.length_a   1.000
_cell.length_b   1.000
_cell.length_c   1.000
_cell.angle_alpha   90.00
_cell.angle_beta   90.00
_cell.angle_gamma   90.00
#
_symmetry.space_group_name_H-M   'P 1'
#
loop_
_entity.id
_entity.type
_entity.pdbx_description
1 polymer ?
#
loop_
_entity_poly.entity_id
_entity_poly.type
_entity_poly.pdbx_seq_one_letter_code
_entity_poly.pdbx_strand_id
1 'polypeptide(L)'
;MDGDYLNLVGEGGESRTEGVPYPTVGCMADIQETVFDGEVAEYHEQSLVARDGLTRFIIDNVDAHPEVVDLEAAWLDCMHDNGFPDLEEGYHPIYYAGDLYFDEDIYSPNDPRFADTKAAEIVLAQTDADCNREVGLDDTRTDIFWTVVEEYFHQFEVQLFTWTETVSQANLRAQNMLAE
;
A
#
# COMPACT_ATOMS: atom_id res chain seq x y z
N MET A 1 9.24 3.44 -22.96
CA MET A 1 7.95 2.75 -22.77
C MET A 1 7.32 3.47 -21.61
N ASP A 2 6.62 4.56 -21.95
CA ASP A 2 5.88 5.36 -20.97
C ASP A 2 4.57 4.61 -20.75
N GLY A 3 4.54 3.82 -19.68
CA GLY A 3 3.44 2.94 -19.34
C GLY A 3 2.39 3.70 -18.56
N ASP A 4 1.33 4.10 -19.27
CA ASP A 4 0.09 4.65 -18.74
C ASP A 4 -0.74 3.54 -18.06
N TYR A 5 -0.14 2.84 -17.08
CA TYR A 5 -0.77 1.79 -16.27
C TYR A 5 -1.71 2.37 -15.19
N LEU A 6 -1.95 3.68 -15.21
CA LEU A 6 -2.55 4.46 -14.13
C LEU A 6 -4.06 4.69 -14.28
N ASN A 7 -4.72 4.08 -15.26
CA ASN A 7 -6.15 4.28 -15.54
C ASN A 7 -6.93 2.96 -15.67
N LEU A 8 -6.82 2.07 -14.68
CA LEU A 8 -7.46 0.73 -14.71
C LEU A 8 -8.88 0.71 -14.11
N VAL A 9 -9.30 1.75 -13.40
CA VAL A 9 -10.68 1.90 -12.91
C VAL A 9 -11.23 3.20 -13.52
N GLY A 10 -12.00 3.08 -14.60
CA GLY A 10 -12.71 4.23 -15.14
C GLY A 10 -13.78 4.72 -14.17
N GLU A 11 -14.10 6.02 -14.21
CA GLU A 11 -15.30 6.57 -13.56
C GLU A 11 -16.53 5.74 -14.00
N GLY A 12 -17.05 4.89 -13.12
CA GLY A 12 -18.18 3.99 -13.40
C GLY A 12 -17.93 2.50 -13.21
N GLY A 13 -16.74 2.06 -12.76
CA GLY A 13 -16.49 0.65 -12.42
C GLY A 13 -16.29 -0.27 -13.63
N GLU A 14 -16.12 0.28 -14.84
CA GLU A 14 -15.67 -0.48 -16.00
C GLU A 14 -14.14 -0.65 -15.95
N SER A 15 -13.73 -1.90 -15.73
CA SER A 15 -12.34 -2.36 -15.80
C SER A 15 -11.77 -2.11 -17.20
N ARG A 16 -10.81 -1.18 -17.32
CA ARG A 16 -10.01 -1.01 -18.54
C ARG A 16 -8.87 -2.03 -18.55
N THR A 17 -9.15 -3.28 -18.93
CA THR A 17 -8.13 -4.31 -19.08
C THR A 17 -7.43 -4.21 -20.45
N GLU A 18 -6.47 -3.31 -20.58
CA GLU A 18 -5.32 -3.68 -21.42
C GLU A 18 -4.62 -4.83 -20.69
N GLY A 19 -4.72 -6.04 -21.25
CA GLY A 19 -4.44 -7.30 -20.55
C GLY A 19 -3.13 -7.32 -19.77
N VAL A 20 -3.18 -7.91 -18.56
CA VAL A 20 -2.00 -8.08 -17.69
C VAL A 20 -0.93 -8.87 -18.45
N PRO A 21 0.30 -8.36 -18.61
CA PRO A 21 1.33 -9.10 -19.33
C PRO A 21 1.76 -10.33 -18.53
N TYR A 22 1.74 -11.50 -19.15
CA TYR A 22 2.25 -12.75 -18.60
C TYR A 22 3.03 -13.56 -19.65
N PRO A 23 3.93 -14.47 -19.24
CA PRO A 23 4.65 -15.33 -20.17
C PRO A 23 3.68 -16.21 -20.97
N THR A 24 3.73 -16.10 -22.30
CA THR A 24 2.90 -16.92 -23.22
C THR A 24 3.69 -18.01 -23.93
N VAL A 25 4.99 -18.12 -23.66
CA VAL A 25 5.88 -19.14 -24.26
C VAL A 25 6.86 -19.71 -23.24
N GLY A 26 7.27 -20.96 -23.48
CA GLY A 26 8.25 -21.69 -22.67
C GLY A 26 7.65 -22.41 -21.47
N CYS A 27 8.49 -23.06 -20.67
CA CYS A 27 8.04 -23.96 -19.60
C CYS A 27 7.10 -23.30 -18.59
N MET A 28 7.31 -22.02 -18.28
CA MET A 28 6.40 -21.29 -17.38
C MET A 28 5.00 -21.16 -17.97
N ALA A 29 4.90 -20.81 -19.25
CA ALA A 29 3.61 -20.71 -19.94
C ALA A 29 2.92 -22.08 -20.01
N ASP A 30 3.66 -23.15 -20.33
CA ASP A 30 3.12 -24.52 -20.38
C ASP A 30 2.58 -24.98 -19.01
N ILE A 31 3.31 -24.65 -17.93
CA ILE A 31 2.86 -24.94 -16.56
C ILE A 31 1.63 -24.12 -16.20
N GLN A 32 1.61 -22.81 -16.50
CA GLN A 32 0.46 -21.96 -16.21
C GLN A 32 -0.78 -22.44 -16.96
N GLU A 33 -0.65 -22.79 -18.24
CA GLU A 33 -1.75 -23.32 -19.05
C GLU A 33 -2.33 -24.59 -18.43
N THR A 34 -1.47 -25.47 -17.93
CA THR A 34 -1.90 -26.73 -17.29
C THR A 34 -2.53 -26.49 -15.92
N VAL A 35 -1.91 -25.66 -15.09
CA VAL A 35 -2.34 -25.37 -13.71
C VAL A 35 -3.65 -24.58 -13.71
N PHE A 36 -3.83 -23.65 -14.63
CA PHE A 36 -5.04 -22.83 -14.74
C PHE A 36 -6.02 -23.34 -15.80
N ASP A 37 -5.77 -24.50 -16.42
CA ASP A 37 -6.70 -25.14 -17.39
C ASP A 37 -7.07 -24.21 -18.55
N GLY A 38 -6.07 -23.50 -19.06
CA GLY A 38 -6.22 -22.50 -20.12
C GLY A 38 -6.77 -21.14 -19.67
N GLU A 39 -7.20 -20.98 -18.42
CA GLU A 39 -7.76 -19.72 -17.88
C GLU A 39 -6.68 -18.77 -17.34
N VAL A 40 -5.48 -18.76 -17.95
CA VAL A 40 -4.33 -17.98 -17.47
C VAL A 40 -4.62 -16.47 -17.50
N ALA A 41 -5.26 -15.99 -18.57
CA ALA A 41 -5.62 -14.57 -18.71
C ALA A 41 -6.58 -14.12 -17.59
N GLU A 42 -7.62 -14.90 -17.36
CA GLU A 42 -8.64 -14.61 -16.34
C GLU A 42 -8.05 -14.62 -14.93
N TYR A 43 -7.17 -15.59 -14.61
CA TYR A 43 -6.43 -15.60 -13.35
C TYR A 43 -5.64 -14.29 -13.15
N HIS A 44 -4.95 -13.80 -14.19
CA HIS A 44 -4.14 -12.60 -14.08
C HIS A 44 -5.00 -11.33 -13.89
N GLU A 45 -6.11 -11.21 -14.61
CA GLU A 45 -7.06 -10.11 -14.43
C GLU A 45 -7.67 -10.10 -13.02
N GLN A 46 -8.13 -11.26 -12.55
CA GLN A 46 -8.69 -11.42 -11.20
C GLN A 46 -7.63 -11.15 -10.11
N SER A 47 -6.38 -11.54 -10.35
CA SER A 47 -5.28 -11.32 -9.40
C SER A 47 -4.96 -9.83 -9.21
N LEU A 48 -5.16 -8.98 -10.22
CA LEU A 48 -4.99 -7.54 -10.05
C LEU A 48 -5.99 -6.98 -9.05
N VAL A 49 -7.26 -7.35 -9.16
CA VAL A 49 -8.29 -6.98 -8.19
C VAL A 49 -7.92 -7.56 -6.82
N ALA A 50 -7.73 -8.88 -6.73
CA ALA A 50 -7.54 -9.56 -5.45
C ALA A 50 -6.27 -9.17 -4.68
N ARG A 51 -5.18 -8.78 -5.35
CA ARG A 51 -3.88 -8.51 -4.71
C ARG A 51 -3.51 -7.03 -4.66
N ASP A 52 -3.65 -6.35 -5.78
CA ASP A 52 -3.14 -4.98 -5.92
C ASP A 52 -4.27 -3.94 -5.78
N GLY A 53 -5.49 -4.33 -6.14
CA GLY A 53 -6.66 -3.47 -6.18
C GLY A 53 -7.02 -2.91 -4.81
N LEU A 54 -7.01 -3.74 -3.76
CA LEU A 54 -7.31 -3.30 -2.41
C LEU A 54 -6.33 -2.22 -1.92
N THR A 55 -5.03 -2.43 -2.13
CA THR A 55 -4.00 -1.47 -1.69
C THR A 55 -4.18 -0.12 -2.37
N ARG A 56 -4.39 -0.10 -3.69
CA ARG A 56 -4.63 1.14 -4.44
C ARG A 56 -5.93 1.81 -4.00
N PHE A 57 -7.00 1.03 -3.85
CA PHE A 57 -8.29 1.54 -3.41
C PHE A 57 -8.20 2.18 -2.03
N ILE A 58 -7.42 1.60 -1.11
CA ILE A 58 -7.14 2.20 0.20
C ILE A 58 -6.37 3.53 0.04
N ILE A 59 -5.27 3.55 -0.70
CA ILE A 59 -4.47 4.77 -0.89
C ILE A 59 -5.33 5.89 -1.49
N ASP A 60 -6.07 5.59 -2.56
CA ASP A 60 -6.85 6.57 -3.31
C ASP A 60 -8.06 7.11 -2.51
N ASN A 61 -8.56 6.37 -1.51
CA ASN A 61 -9.75 6.75 -0.76
C ASN A 61 -9.51 7.13 0.70
N VAL A 62 -8.46 6.63 1.36
CA VAL A 62 -8.12 6.97 2.74
C VAL A 62 -7.25 8.23 2.78
N ASP A 63 -6.11 8.23 2.07
CA ASP A 63 -5.17 9.35 2.12
C ASP A 63 -5.76 10.61 1.48
N ALA A 64 -6.61 10.44 0.46
CA ALA A 64 -7.32 11.55 -0.17
C ALA A 64 -8.66 11.90 0.51
N HIS A 65 -9.04 11.22 1.61
CA HIS A 65 -10.30 11.51 2.28
C HIS A 65 -10.26 12.93 2.87
N PRO A 66 -11.27 13.78 2.63
CA PRO A 66 -11.23 15.19 3.06
C PRO A 66 -10.95 15.37 4.56
N GLU A 67 -11.52 14.50 5.39
CA GLU A 67 -11.30 14.53 6.83
C GLU A 67 -9.86 14.15 7.22
N VAL A 68 -9.23 13.21 6.51
CA VAL A 68 -7.83 12.84 6.74
C VAL A 68 -6.92 13.99 6.34
N VAL A 69 -7.16 14.62 5.19
CA VAL A 69 -6.41 15.79 4.71
C VAL A 69 -6.50 16.95 5.71
N ASP A 70 -7.70 17.26 6.22
CA ASP A 70 -7.89 18.31 7.21
C ASP A 70 -7.15 18.01 8.53
N LEU A 71 -7.16 16.74 8.97
CA LEU A 71 -6.46 16.30 10.18
C LEU A 71 -4.94 16.23 10.00
N GLU A 72 -4.44 15.90 8.81
CA GLU A 72 -3.02 15.97 8.47
C GLU A 72 -2.50 17.41 8.54
N ALA A 73 -3.26 18.38 8.03
CA ALA A 73 -2.93 19.79 8.15
C ALA A 73 -2.88 20.23 9.63
N ALA A 74 -3.86 19.82 10.44
CA ALA A 74 -3.88 20.13 11.87
C ALA A 74 -2.73 19.45 12.63
N TRP A 75 -2.38 18.22 12.26
CA TRP A 75 -1.21 17.51 12.80
C TRP A 75 0.08 18.25 12.46
N LEU A 76 0.24 18.71 11.21
CA LEU A 76 1.41 19.45 10.76
C LEU A 76 1.58 20.77 11.53
N ASP A 77 0.47 21.52 11.72
CA ASP A 77 0.45 22.73 12.55
C ASP A 77 0.91 22.42 14.00
N CYS A 78 0.45 21.32 14.59
CA CYS A 78 0.89 20.89 15.91
C CYS A 78 2.39 20.56 15.95
N MET A 79 2.92 19.87 14.94
CA MET A 79 4.35 19.56 14.84
C MET A 79 5.20 20.84 14.75
N HIS A 80 4.75 21.83 13.98
CA HIS A 80 5.41 23.13 13.86
C HIS A 80 5.45 23.86 15.19
N ASP A 81 4.31 23.94 15.89
CA ASP A 81 4.20 24.59 17.20
C ASP A 81 5.05 23.89 18.28
N ASN A 82 5.35 22.59 18.09
CA ASN A 82 6.18 21.79 18.99
C ASN A 82 7.65 21.68 18.57
N GLY A 83 8.12 22.56 17.67
CA GLY A 83 9.55 22.74 17.39
C GLY A 83 10.05 22.05 16.13
N PHE A 84 9.16 21.63 15.23
CA PHE A 84 9.51 21.05 13.92
C PHE A 84 8.97 21.91 12.75
N PRO A 85 9.31 23.21 12.65
CA PRO A 85 8.73 24.13 11.67
C PRO A 85 9.14 23.85 10.21
N ASP A 86 10.22 23.09 10.01
CA ASP A 86 10.71 22.74 8.68
C ASP A 86 10.08 21.44 8.13
N LEU A 87 9.14 20.84 8.87
CA LEU A 87 8.39 19.69 8.40
C LEU A 87 7.42 20.13 7.30
N GLU A 88 7.40 19.45 6.16
CA GLU A 88 6.53 19.79 5.02
C GLU A 88 5.34 18.83 4.89
N GLU A 89 4.27 19.29 4.24
CA GLU A 89 3.13 18.45 3.88
C GLU A 89 3.58 17.25 3.04
N GLY A 90 3.09 16.06 3.38
CA GLY A 90 3.51 14.80 2.73
C GLY A 90 4.91 14.30 3.13
N TYR A 91 5.68 15.05 3.94
CA TYR A 91 6.98 14.60 4.45
C TYR A 91 6.82 13.89 5.81
N HIS A 92 6.78 12.55 5.77
CA HIS A 92 6.59 11.75 6.97
C HIS A 92 7.76 11.94 7.96
N PRO A 93 7.52 12.01 9.29
CA PRO A 93 8.57 12.22 10.31
C PRO A 93 9.71 11.21 10.26
N ILE A 94 9.47 10.02 9.69
CA ILE A 94 10.50 8.99 9.49
C ILE A 94 11.60 9.46 8.51
N TYR A 95 11.24 10.24 7.49
CA TYR A 95 12.20 10.77 6.53
C TYR A 95 12.98 11.91 7.15
N TYR A 96 12.29 12.80 7.88
CA TYR A 96 12.94 13.84 8.69
C TYR A 96 13.92 13.25 9.71
N ALA A 97 13.54 12.17 10.40
CA ALA A 97 14.42 11.42 11.28
C ALA A 97 15.64 10.85 10.54
N GLY A 98 15.44 10.35 9.32
CA GLY A 98 16.51 9.86 8.45
C GLY A 98 17.54 10.96 8.12
N ASP A 99 17.07 12.16 7.81
CA ASP A 99 17.92 13.31 7.49
C ASP A 99 18.82 13.71 8.67
N LEU A 100 18.33 13.62 9.92
CA LEU A 100 19.13 13.86 11.11
C LEU A 100 20.41 12.99 11.18
N TYR A 101 20.37 11.78 10.63
CA TYR A 101 21.54 10.91 10.53
C TYR A 101 22.33 11.13 9.25
N PHE A 102 21.62 11.30 8.12
CA PHE A 102 22.25 11.41 6.81
C PHE A 102 23.04 12.71 6.65
N ASP A 103 22.47 13.85 7.04
CA ASP A 103 23.09 15.17 6.90
C ASP A 103 24.34 15.33 7.77
N GLU A 104 24.41 14.56 8.86
CA GLU A 104 25.53 14.54 9.79
C GLU A 104 26.54 13.40 9.51
N ASP A 105 26.36 12.60 8.45
CA ASP A 105 27.18 11.42 8.12
C ASP A 105 27.27 10.38 9.27
N ILE A 106 26.18 10.18 10.02
CA ILE A 106 26.13 9.27 11.17
C ILE A 106 25.62 7.88 10.75
N TYR A 107 26.53 6.95 10.49
CA TYR A 107 26.20 5.60 10.02
C TYR A 107 26.40 4.48 11.06
N SER A 108 26.83 4.82 12.28
CA SER A 108 27.20 3.82 13.28
C SER A 108 26.82 4.25 14.70
N PRO A 109 26.34 3.32 15.55
CA PRO A 109 26.15 3.56 16.98
C PRO A 109 27.41 3.94 17.75
N ASN A 110 28.59 3.74 17.17
CA ASN A 110 29.88 4.13 17.77
C ASN A 110 30.27 5.58 17.46
N ASP A 111 29.54 6.29 16.58
CA ASP A 111 29.79 7.72 16.35
C ASP A 111 29.45 8.49 17.64
N PRO A 112 30.34 9.37 18.13
CA PRO A 112 30.11 10.11 19.37
C PRO A 112 28.84 10.99 19.34
N ARG A 113 28.34 11.37 18.15
CA ARG A 113 27.12 12.17 17.97
C ARG A 113 25.85 11.30 17.95
N PHE A 114 25.98 9.99 17.77
CA PHE A 114 24.83 9.08 17.63
C PHE A 114 23.86 9.17 18.82
N ALA A 115 24.37 9.28 20.03
CA ALA A 115 23.53 9.36 21.23
C ALA A 115 22.65 10.62 21.24
N ASP A 116 23.20 11.75 20.81
CA ASP A 116 22.47 13.03 20.75
C ASP A 116 21.46 13.02 19.60
N THR A 117 21.84 12.52 18.42
CA THR A 117 20.92 12.33 17.28
C THR A 117 19.77 11.38 17.63
N LYS A 118 20.07 10.28 18.34
CA LYS A 118 19.04 9.34 18.79
C LYS A 118 18.08 9.99 19.80
N ALA A 119 18.58 10.86 20.67
CA ALA A 119 17.73 11.61 21.58
C ALA A 119 16.80 12.57 20.82
N ALA A 120 17.29 13.25 19.78
CA ALA A 120 16.47 14.10 18.92
C ALA A 120 15.39 13.30 18.16
N GLU A 121 15.73 12.14 17.61
CA GLU A 121 14.77 11.22 16.98
C GLU A 121 13.67 10.79 17.96
N ILE A 122 14.03 10.49 19.22
CA ILE A 122 13.05 10.12 20.25
C ILE A 122 12.09 11.28 20.54
N VAL A 123 12.61 12.52 20.62
CA VAL A 123 11.75 13.71 20.83
C VAL A 123 10.80 13.87 19.65
N LEU A 124 11.29 13.78 18.41
CA LEU A 124 10.45 13.82 17.20
C LEU A 124 9.34 12.76 17.24
N ALA A 125 9.67 11.50 17.54
CA ALA A 125 8.69 10.43 17.58
C ALA A 125 7.66 10.60 18.71
N GLN A 126 8.05 11.18 19.85
CA GLN A 126 7.13 11.49 20.93
C GLN A 126 6.18 12.62 20.54
N THR A 127 6.70 13.70 19.94
CA THR A 127 5.89 14.82 19.47
C THR A 127 4.93 14.38 18.37
N ASP A 128 5.38 13.57 17.40
CA ASP A 128 4.53 12.98 16.36
C ASP A 128 3.36 12.20 16.98
N ALA A 129 3.65 11.28 17.90
CA ALA A 129 2.63 10.48 18.56
C ALA A 129 1.65 11.31 19.41
N ASP A 130 2.12 12.39 20.05
CA ASP A 130 1.27 13.27 20.86
C ASP A 130 0.40 14.18 19.98
N CYS A 131 0.96 14.78 18.93
CA CYS A 131 0.22 15.58 17.96
C CYS A 131 -0.83 14.74 17.21
N ASN A 132 -0.47 13.51 16.80
CA ASN A 132 -1.40 12.60 16.14
C ASN A 132 -2.60 12.28 17.06
N ARG A 133 -2.32 11.96 18.33
CA ARG A 133 -3.36 11.71 19.33
C ARG A 133 -4.21 12.95 19.63
N GLU A 134 -3.62 14.13 19.64
CA GLU A 134 -4.32 15.39 19.89
C GLU A 134 -5.36 15.67 18.80
N VAL A 135 -4.99 15.49 17.54
CA VAL A 135 -5.91 15.73 16.42
C VAL A 135 -6.78 14.52 16.07
N GLY A 136 -6.41 13.32 16.53
CA GLY A 136 -7.13 12.07 16.26
C GLY A 136 -6.90 11.51 14.86
N LEU A 137 -5.73 11.77 14.26
CA LEU A 137 -5.45 11.42 12.87
C LEU A 137 -5.47 9.90 12.61
N ASP A 138 -4.77 9.12 13.43
CA ASP A 138 -4.69 7.66 13.24
C ASP A 138 -6.02 6.94 13.51
N ASP A 139 -6.78 7.39 14.51
CA ASP A 139 -8.10 6.83 14.82
C ASP A 139 -9.05 7.08 13.64
N THR A 140 -9.10 8.31 13.13
CA THR A 140 -9.93 8.65 11.96
C THR A 140 -9.49 7.92 10.69
N ARG A 141 -8.18 7.83 10.40
CA ARG A 141 -7.65 7.03 9.29
C ARG A 141 -8.06 5.57 9.41
N THR A 142 -8.04 5.01 10.62
CA THR A 142 -8.42 3.61 10.87
C THR A 142 -9.92 3.39 10.62
N ASP A 143 -10.78 4.29 11.08
CA ASP A 143 -12.22 4.19 10.87
C ASP A 143 -12.60 4.31 9.38
N ILE A 144 -11.97 5.25 8.67
CA ILE A 144 -12.16 5.42 7.22
C ILE A 144 -11.60 4.21 6.47
N PHE A 145 -10.42 3.71 6.86
CA PHE A 145 -9.83 2.50 6.28
C PHE A 145 -10.81 1.32 6.31
N TRP A 146 -11.44 1.04 7.45
CA TRP A 146 -12.37 -0.08 7.53
C TRP A 146 -13.63 0.14 6.70
N THR A 147 -14.11 1.37 6.61
CA THR A 147 -15.25 1.73 5.74
C THR A 147 -14.91 1.51 4.27
N VAL A 148 -13.73 1.94 3.84
CA VAL A 148 -13.21 1.79 2.47
C VAL A 148 -12.97 0.31 2.14
N VAL A 149 -12.43 -0.47 3.08
CA VAL A 149 -12.24 -1.92 2.92
C VAL A 149 -13.57 -2.64 2.76
N GLU A 150 -14.57 -2.30 3.57
CA GLU A 150 -15.92 -2.86 3.46
C GLU A 150 -16.55 -2.56 2.09
N GLU A 151 -16.45 -1.31 1.61
CA GLU A 151 -16.91 -0.92 0.28
C GLU A 151 -16.21 -1.72 -0.83
N TYR A 152 -14.89 -1.88 -0.73
CA TYR A 152 -14.11 -2.66 -1.68
C TYR A 152 -14.59 -4.11 -1.77
N PHE A 153 -14.78 -4.76 -0.61
CA PHE A 153 -15.27 -6.14 -0.56
C PHE A 153 -16.68 -6.25 -1.14
N HIS A 154 -17.58 -5.31 -0.86
CA HIS A 154 -18.92 -5.30 -1.45
C HIS A 154 -18.89 -5.11 -2.97
N GLN A 155 -18.00 -4.25 -3.48
CA GLN A 155 -17.90 -3.99 -4.91
C GLN A 155 -17.32 -5.18 -5.69
N PHE A 156 -16.34 -5.87 -5.12
CA PHE A 156 -15.57 -6.91 -5.81
C PHE A 156 -15.81 -8.33 -5.27
N GLU A 157 -16.86 -8.54 -4.46
CA GLU A 157 -17.17 -9.81 -3.80
C GLU A 157 -17.11 -11.01 -4.77
N VAL A 158 -17.81 -10.91 -5.90
CA VAL A 158 -17.88 -11.98 -6.90
C VAL A 158 -16.50 -12.27 -7.48
N GLN A 159 -15.75 -11.26 -7.87
CA GLN A 159 -14.41 -11.41 -8.45
C GLN A 159 -13.44 -12.05 -7.44
N LEU A 160 -13.51 -11.67 -6.16
CA LEU A 160 -12.68 -12.23 -5.10
C LEU A 160 -13.03 -13.69 -4.82
N PHE A 161 -14.32 -14.06 -4.83
CA PHE A 161 -14.74 -15.45 -4.70
C PHE A 161 -14.30 -16.29 -5.90
N THR A 162 -14.51 -15.81 -7.12
CA THR A 162 -14.07 -16.52 -8.32
C THR A 162 -12.56 -16.70 -8.31
N TRP A 163 -11.79 -15.65 -7.99
CA TRP A 163 -10.33 -15.74 -7.85
C TRP A 163 -9.90 -16.81 -6.85
N THR A 164 -10.54 -16.83 -5.67
CA THR A 164 -10.26 -17.82 -4.62
C THR A 164 -10.54 -19.25 -5.10
N GLU A 165 -11.62 -19.44 -5.86
CA GLU A 165 -11.99 -20.73 -6.42
C GLU A 165 -10.99 -21.17 -7.50
N THR A 166 -10.62 -20.27 -8.42
CA THR A 166 -9.59 -20.47 -9.45
C THR A 166 -8.25 -20.88 -8.84
N VAL A 167 -7.75 -20.14 -7.85
CA VAL A 167 -6.49 -20.44 -7.16
C VAL A 167 -6.55 -21.78 -6.42
N SER A 168 -7.70 -22.10 -5.81
CA SER A 168 -7.88 -23.38 -5.12
C SER A 168 -7.82 -24.57 -6.07
N GLN A 169 -8.50 -24.48 -7.22
CA GLN A 169 -8.45 -25.52 -8.26
C GLN A 169 -7.06 -25.64 -8.87
N ALA A 170 -6.42 -24.51 -9.16
CA ALA A 170 -5.05 -24.46 -9.66
C ALA A 170 -4.06 -25.15 -8.71
N ASN A 171 -4.17 -24.88 -7.40
CA ASN A 171 -3.35 -25.52 -6.39
C ASN A 171 -3.59 -27.04 -6.33
N LEU A 172 -4.84 -27.51 -6.45
CA LEU A 172 -5.14 -28.95 -6.53
C LEU A 172 -4.52 -29.61 -7.77
N ARG A 173 -4.61 -28.97 -8.94
CA ARG A 173 -3.98 -29.47 -10.18
C ARG A 173 -2.46 -29.54 -10.02
N ALA A 174 -1.84 -28.50 -9.49
CA ALA A 174 -0.40 -28.46 -9.24
C ALA A 174 0.05 -29.56 -8.26
N GLN A 175 -0.71 -29.81 -7.19
CA GLN A 175 -0.42 -30.89 -6.24
C GLN A 175 -0.49 -32.26 -6.89
N ASN A 176 -1.47 -32.51 -7.77
CA ASN A 176 -1.57 -33.77 -8.50
C ASN A 176 -0.38 -33.98 -9.45
N MET A 177 0.06 -32.94 -10.15
CA MET A 177 1.22 -33.01 -11.04
C MET A 177 2.53 -33.35 -10.32
N LEU A 178 2.68 -32.93 -9.05
CA LEU A 178 3.86 -33.22 -8.23
C LEU A 178 3.83 -34.62 -7.58
N ALA A 179 2.66 -35.27 -7.57
CA ALA A 179 2.48 -36.59 -6.99
C ALA A 179 2.77 -37.73 -7.99
N GLU A 180 2.91 -37.41 -9.29
CA GLU A 180 3.27 -38.31 -10.39
C GLU A 180 4.79 -38.43 -10.57
#